data_AF-A0A0F3IN58-F1
#
_entry.id   AF-A0A0F3IN58-F1
#
_cell.length_a   1.000
_cell.length_b   1.000
_cell.length_c   1.000
_cell.angle_alpha   90.00
_cell.angle_beta   90.00
_cell.angle_gamma   90.00
#
_symmetry.space_group_name_H-M   'P 1'
#
loop_
_entity.id
_entity.type
_entity.pdbx_description
1 polymer ?
#
loop_
_entity_poly.entity_id
_entity_poly.type
_entity_poly.pdbx_seq_one_letter_code
_entity_poly.pdbx_strand_id
1 'polypeptide(L)'
;METILGIAVDGVAYGTILFIISVGLSVMLGLMRVVNLAHGAFAMIAGYVASYGMQSLGLPYGVALLGAILLTVIVTLPLERLLYRRIYGGNNELQQVLLTIGLTFVIIALVNYGFGPTVKRVPLPEILSGS
;
A
#
# COMPACT_ATOMS: atom_id res chain seq x y z
N MET A 1 -30.67 -16.70 5.45
CA MET A 1 -30.63 -15.54 4.54
C MET A 1 -29.48 -14.61 4.90
N GLU A 2 -29.38 -14.21 6.18
CA GLU A 2 -28.26 -13.43 6.75
C GLU A 2 -26.86 -13.90 6.33
N THR A 3 -26.57 -15.21 6.38
CA THR A 3 -25.25 -15.74 6.03
C THR A 3 -24.90 -15.59 4.55
N ILE A 4 -25.90 -15.71 3.67
CA ILE A 4 -25.71 -15.57 2.21
C ILE A 4 -25.46 -14.09 1.89
N LEU A 5 -26.21 -13.19 2.51
CA LEU A 5 -26.01 -11.74 2.36
C LEU A 5 -24.64 -11.32 2.90
N GLY A 6 -24.21 -11.81 4.06
CA GLY A 6 -22.89 -11.54 4.61
C GLY A 6 -21.76 -11.97 3.67
N ILE A 7 -21.81 -13.22 3.17
CA ILE A 7 -20.80 -13.74 2.23
C ILE A 7 -20.80 -12.94 0.90
N ALA A 8 -21.97 -12.54 0.41
CA ALA A 8 -22.07 -11.73 -0.79
C ALA A 8 -21.43 -10.34 -0.60
N VAL A 9 -21.68 -9.68 0.54
CA VAL A 9 -21.09 -8.39 0.89
C VAL A 9 -19.56 -8.52 1.06
N ASP A 10 -19.09 -9.55 1.76
CA ASP A 10 -17.66 -9.81 1.92
C ASP A 10 -16.98 -10.07 0.57
N GLY A 11 -17.63 -10.83 -0.31
CA GLY A 11 -17.15 -11.09 -1.67
C GLY A 11 -17.02 -9.81 -2.49
N VAL A 12 -18.01 -8.93 -2.43
CA VAL A 12 -17.97 -7.62 -3.11
C VAL A 12 -16.91 -6.70 -2.50
N ALA A 13 -16.81 -6.65 -1.18
CA ALA A 13 -15.81 -5.84 -0.48
C ALA A 13 -14.38 -6.30 -0.84
N TYR A 14 -14.13 -7.61 -0.77
CA TYR A 14 -12.83 -8.18 -1.13
C TYR A 14 -12.52 -8.01 -2.62
N GLY A 15 -13.53 -8.20 -3.49
CA GLY A 15 -13.41 -7.94 -4.93
C GLY A 15 -13.05 -6.49 -5.24
N THR A 16 -13.62 -5.53 -4.50
CA THR A 16 -13.32 -4.10 -4.63
C THR A 16 -11.87 -3.80 -4.24
N ILE A 17 -11.37 -4.43 -3.17
CA ILE A 17 -9.97 -4.29 -2.75
C ILE A 17 -9.04 -4.82 -3.86
N LEU A 18 -9.29 -6.03 -4.36
CA LEU A 18 -8.50 -6.62 -5.44
C LEU A 18 -8.55 -5.79 -6.72
N PHE A 19 -9.71 -5.24 -7.04
CA PHE A 19 -9.91 -4.34 -8.18
C PHE A 19 -9.08 -3.06 -8.04
N ILE A 20 -9.13 -2.39 -6.88
CA ILE A 20 -8.35 -1.17 -6.63
C ILE A 20 -6.85 -1.44 -6.75
N ILE A 21 -6.37 -2.54 -6.16
CA ILE A 21 -4.95 -2.95 -6.25
C ILE A 21 -4.54 -3.17 -7.72
N SER A 22 -5.38 -3.87 -8.49
CA SER A 22 -5.11 -4.18 -9.90
C SER A 22 -5.13 -2.95 -10.79
N VAL A 23 -6.09 -2.04 -10.57
CA VAL A 23 -6.19 -0.77 -11.29
C VAL A 23 -5.00 0.14 -10.96
N GLY A 24 -4.53 0.16 -9.71
CA GLY A 24 -3.33 0.90 -9.31
C GLY A 24 -2.10 0.52 -10.14
N LEU A 25 -1.84 -0.78 -10.28
CA LEU A 25 -0.74 -1.28 -11.12
C LEU A 25 -0.97 -0.95 -12.60
N SER A 26 -2.21 -1.07 -13.10
CA SER A 26 -2.57 -0.77 -14.49
C SER A 26 -2.36 0.70 -14.84
N VAL A 27 -2.72 1.62 -13.93
CA VAL A 27 -2.53 3.07 -14.12
C VAL A 27 -1.04 3.43 -14.14
N MET A 28 -0.24 2.83 -13.25
CA MET A 28 1.22 3.03 -13.25
C MET A 28 1.86 2.58 -14.57
N LEU A 29 1.47 1.41 -15.06
CA LEU A 29 1.92 0.89 -16.36
C LEU A 29 1.44 1.78 -17.52
N GLY A 30 0.18 2.21 -17.49
CA GLY A 30 -0.44 2.98 -18.57
C GLY A 30 0.12 4.40 -18.74
N LEU A 31 0.42 5.09 -17.63
CA LEU A 31 0.91 6.47 -17.66
C LEU A 31 2.44 6.55 -17.76
N MET A 32 3.15 5.77 -16.95
CA MET A 32 4.62 5.87 -16.84
C MET A 32 5.34 4.89 -17.78
N ARG A 33 4.64 3.90 -18.36
CA ARG A 33 5.21 2.77 -19.11
C ARG A 33 6.32 2.04 -18.33
N VAL A 34 6.15 1.97 -17.02
CA VAL A 34 7.11 1.37 -16.09
C VAL A 34 6.44 0.30 -15.28
N VAL A 35 7.07 -0.88 -15.24
CA VAL A 35 6.62 -2.00 -14.42
C VAL A 35 7.07 -1.80 -12.97
N ASN A 36 6.17 -1.28 -12.11
CA ASN A 36 6.47 -1.04 -10.70
C ASN A 36 5.86 -2.11 -9.77
N LEU A 37 6.59 -3.20 -9.54
CA LEU A 37 6.16 -4.25 -8.60
C LEU A 37 6.24 -3.83 -7.12
N ALA A 38 6.90 -2.71 -6.81
CA ALA A 38 7.00 -2.20 -5.44
C ALA A 38 5.74 -1.46 -4.96
N HIS A 39 4.74 -1.27 -5.85
CA HIS A 39 3.49 -0.62 -5.51
C HIS A 39 2.82 -1.19 -4.25
N GLY A 40 2.76 -2.53 -4.13
CA GLY A 40 2.20 -3.19 -2.96
C GLY A 40 2.98 -2.92 -1.67
N ALA A 41 4.30 -2.73 -1.76
CA ALA A 41 5.13 -2.40 -0.61
C ALA A 41 4.85 -0.98 -0.09
N PHE A 42 4.57 -0.03 -0.98
CA PHE A 42 4.15 1.33 -0.59
C PHE A 42 2.75 1.33 0.03
N ALA A 43 1.81 0.57 -0.53
CA ALA A 43 0.47 0.40 0.05
C ALA A 43 0.54 -0.20 1.46
N MET A 44 1.44 -1.18 1.67
CA MET A 44 1.72 -1.74 2.99
C MET A 44 2.25 -0.68 3.96
N ILE A 45 3.22 0.15 3.58
CA ILE A 45 3.72 1.25 4.43
C ILE A 45 2.56 2.15 4.87
N ALA A 46 1.70 2.58 3.93
CA ALA A 46 0.55 3.42 4.24
C ALA A 46 -0.39 2.74 5.27
N GLY A 47 -0.68 1.45 5.08
CA GLY A 47 -1.50 0.67 6.02
C GLY A 47 -0.90 0.60 7.42
N TYR A 48 0.41 0.37 7.55
CA TYR A 48 1.10 0.35 8.85
C TYR A 48 1.08 1.72 9.53
N VAL A 49 1.32 2.80 8.78
CA VAL A 49 1.30 4.16 9.33
C VAL A 49 -0.11 4.53 9.82
N ALA A 50 -1.15 4.21 9.05
CA ALA A 50 -2.54 4.42 9.46
C ALA A 50 -2.88 3.60 10.72
N SER A 51 -2.54 2.31 10.71
CA SER A 51 -2.76 1.42 11.85
C SER A 51 -2.05 1.90 13.12
N TYR A 52 -0.80 2.33 13.00
CA TYR A 52 -0.01 2.84 14.12
C TYR A 52 -0.56 4.18 14.63
N GLY A 53 -0.93 5.09 13.72
CA GLY A 53 -1.55 6.36 14.08
C GLY A 53 -2.84 6.19 14.87
N MET A 54 -3.67 5.21 14.51
CA MET A 54 -4.91 4.93 15.22
C MET A 54 -4.69 4.18 16.54
N GLN A 55 -3.86 3.13 16.55
CA GLN A 55 -3.69 2.29 17.74
C GLN A 55 -2.77 2.89 18.80
N SER A 56 -1.64 3.48 18.39
CA SER A 56 -0.60 3.93 19.33
C SER A 56 -0.73 5.41 19.68
N LEU A 57 -1.19 6.24 18.74
CA LEU A 57 -1.36 7.68 18.94
C LEU A 57 -2.82 8.10 19.21
N GLY A 58 -3.78 7.19 19.06
CA GLY A 58 -5.20 7.49 19.26
C GLY A 58 -5.74 8.53 18.26
N LEU A 59 -5.11 8.68 17.10
CA LEU A 59 -5.53 9.68 16.12
C LEU A 59 -6.87 9.29 15.48
N PRO A 60 -7.75 10.27 15.19
CA PRO A 60 -8.98 10.00 14.46
C PRO A 60 -8.65 9.49 13.06
N TYR A 61 -9.51 8.62 12.53
CA TYR A 61 -9.31 7.90 11.27
C TYR A 61 -8.87 8.82 10.11
N GLY A 62 -9.53 9.97 9.93
CA GLY A 62 -9.18 10.92 8.86
C GLY A 62 -7.77 11.49 8.98
N VAL A 63 -7.33 11.80 10.20
CA VAL A 63 -5.97 12.33 10.45
C VAL A 63 -4.92 11.24 10.26
N ALA A 64 -5.20 10.02 10.74
CA ALA A 64 -4.32 8.88 10.53
C ALA A 64 -4.17 8.54 9.04
N LEU A 65 -5.26 8.63 8.26
CA LEU A 65 -5.26 8.40 6.81
C LEU A 65 -4.44 9.46 6.05
N LEU A 66 -4.66 10.74 6.36
CA LEU A 66 -3.86 11.83 5.78
C LEU A 66 -2.37 11.69 6.15
N GLY A 67 -2.09 11.35 7.41
CA GLY A 67 -0.73 11.05 7.87
C GLY A 67 -0.10 9.90 7.07
N ALA A 68 -0.83 8.82 6.85
CA ALA A 68 -0.36 7.68 6.05
C ALA A 68 0.00 8.07 4.61
N ILE A 69 -0.83 8.87 3.95
CA ILE A 69 -0.56 9.37 2.60
C ILE A 69 0.71 10.22 2.60
N LEU A 70 0.79 11.22 3.48
CA LEU A 70 1.92 12.14 3.55
C LEU A 70 3.23 11.42 3.86
N LEU A 71 3.24 10.52 4.84
CA LEU A 71 4.44 9.77 5.20
C LEU A 71 4.90 8.86 4.06
N THR A 72 3.96 8.20 3.38
CA THR A 72 4.28 7.34 2.23
C THR A 72 4.90 8.16 1.09
N VAL A 73 4.38 9.36 0.82
CA VAL A 73 4.98 10.28 -0.16
C VAL A 73 6.39 10.67 0.26
N ILE A 74 6.60 11.05 1.52
CA ILE A 74 7.92 11.42 2.04
C ILE A 74 8.93 10.28 1.89
N VAL A 75 8.52 9.04 2.17
CA VAL A 75 9.38 7.85 2.03
C VAL A 75 9.65 7.51 0.56
N THR A 76 8.68 7.72 -0.33
CA THR A 76 8.79 7.35 -1.75
C THR A 76 9.56 8.38 -2.57
N LEU A 77 9.50 9.67 -2.21
CA LEU A 77 10.25 10.76 -2.88
C LEU A 77 11.77 10.51 -3.04
N PRO A 78 12.52 10.10 -2.00
CA PRO A 78 13.94 9.81 -2.16
C PRO A 78 14.18 8.57 -3.03
N LEU A 79 13.32 7.55 -2.95
CA LEU A 79 13.40 6.36 -3.80
C LEU A 79 13.20 6.72 -5.27
N GLU A 80 12.23 7.59 -5.57
CA GLU A 80 11.96 8.10 -6.91
C GLU A 80 13.20 8.82 -7.48
N ARG A 81 13.78 9.74 -6.71
CA ARG A 81 14.93 10.54 -7.16
C ARG A 81 16.23 9.74 -7.31
N LEU A 82 16.47 8.79 -6.42
CA LEU A 82 17.75 8.06 -6.35
C LEU A 82 17.75 6.78 -7.18
N LEU A 83 16.63 6.05 -7.21
CA LEU A 83 16.54 4.74 -7.85
C LEU A 83 15.81 4.85 -9.20
N TYR A 84 14.55 5.24 -9.16
CA TYR A 84 13.69 5.19 -10.35
C TYR A 84 14.16 6.12 -11.47
N ARG A 85 14.52 7.38 -11.14
CA ARG A 85 15.01 8.35 -12.13
C ARG A 85 16.24 7.88 -12.92
N ARG A 86 17.09 7.03 -12.33
CA ARG A 86 18.28 6.49 -13.01
C ARG A 86 17.95 5.39 -14.01
N ILE A 87 16.85 4.68 -13.81
CA ILE A 87 16.46 3.52 -14.64
C ILE A 87 15.42 3.91 -15.70
N TYR A 88 14.63 4.96 -15.47
CA TYR A 88 13.67 5.49 -16.46
C TYR A 88 14.30 5.94 -17.79
N GLY A 89 15.59 6.27 -17.80
CA GLY A 89 16.31 6.60 -19.03
C GLY A 89 16.71 5.40 -19.89
N GLY A 90 16.61 4.17 -19.38
CA GLY A 90 17.02 2.94 -20.09
C GLY A 90 15.82 2.14 -20.60
N ASN A 91 15.84 1.74 -21.87
CA ASN A 91 14.81 0.92 -22.53
C ASN A 91 14.76 -0.55 -22.05
N ASN A 92 15.14 -0.84 -20.80
CA ASN A 92 15.25 -2.21 -20.28
C ASN A 92 14.19 -2.48 -19.20
N GLU A 93 13.05 -3.03 -19.62
CA GLU A 93 11.94 -3.41 -18.74
C GLU A 93 12.38 -4.40 -17.65
N LEU A 94 13.28 -5.34 -17.97
CA LEU A 94 13.78 -6.31 -17.02
C LEU A 94 14.56 -5.66 -15.87
N GLN A 95 15.29 -4.57 -16.15
CA GLN A 95 15.99 -3.81 -15.13
C GLN A 95 15.02 -3.08 -14.19
N GLN A 96 13.90 -2.57 -14.70
CA GLN A 96 12.85 -1.95 -13.89
C GLN A 96 12.18 -2.97 -12.97
N VAL A 97 11.86 -4.14 -13.50
CA VAL A 97 11.27 -5.25 -12.71
C VAL A 97 12.24 -5.70 -11.62
N LEU A 98 13.52 -5.92 -11.96
CA LEU A 98 14.52 -6.37 -10.98
C LEU A 98 14.73 -5.35 -9.86
N LEU A 99 14.81 -4.05 -10.19
CA LEU A 99 14.91 -2.99 -9.19
C LEU A 99 13.69 -3.01 -8.26
N THR A 100 12.48 -3.07 -8.83
CA THR A 100 11.25 -2.94 -8.05
C THR A 100 11.00 -4.15 -7.18
N ILE A 101 11.31 -5.37 -7.65
CA ILE A 101 11.30 -6.58 -6.80
C ILE A 101 12.33 -6.46 -5.68
N GLY A 102 13.57 -6.05 -5.98
CA GLY A 102 14.60 -5.85 -4.96
C GLY A 102 14.18 -4.83 -3.90
N LEU A 103 13.58 -3.73 -4.33
CA LEU A 103 13.05 -2.69 -3.46
C LEU A 103 11.89 -3.21 -2.59
N THR A 104 10.99 -4.01 -3.15
CA THR A 104 9.93 -4.70 -2.40
C THR A 104 10.51 -5.52 -1.26
N PHE A 105 11.53 -6.34 -1.52
CA PHE A 105 12.14 -7.17 -0.47
C PHE A 105 12.81 -6.33 0.62
N VAL A 106 13.53 -5.27 0.26
CA VAL A 106 14.15 -4.36 1.23
C VAL A 106 13.08 -3.68 2.08
N ILE A 107 12.02 -3.15 1.48
CA ILE A 107 10.94 -2.47 2.21
C ILE A 107 10.24 -3.46 3.15
N ILE A 108 9.88 -4.65 2.68
CA ILE A 108 9.22 -5.67 3.51
C ILE A 108 10.14 -6.07 4.68
N ALA A 109 11.45 -6.26 4.44
CA ALA A 109 12.40 -6.59 5.49
C ALA A 109 12.50 -5.47 6.54
N LEU A 110 12.57 -4.21 6.13
CA LEU A 110 12.62 -3.05 7.04
C LEU A 110 11.33 -2.92 7.86
N VAL A 111 10.17 -3.08 7.22
CA VAL A 111 8.87 -3.05 7.91
C VAL A 111 8.75 -4.20 8.91
N ASN A 112 9.12 -5.42 8.52
CA ASN A 112 9.10 -6.58 9.41
C ASN A 112 10.09 -6.43 10.57
N TYR A 113 11.25 -5.81 10.34
CA TYR A 113 12.22 -5.51 11.39
C TYR A 113 11.66 -4.52 12.43
N GLY A 114 10.96 -3.48 11.98
CA GLY A 114 10.39 -2.45 12.87
C GLY A 114 9.07 -2.84 13.56
N PHE A 115 8.13 -3.44 12.82
CA PHE A 115 6.76 -3.69 13.28
C PHE A 115 6.47 -5.17 13.60
N GLY A 116 7.42 -6.05 13.30
CA GLY A 116 7.27 -7.51 13.36
C GLY A 116 6.52 -8.07 12.14
N PRO A 117 6.66 -9.38 11.86
CA PRO A 117 6.04 -10.04 10.70
C PRO A 117 4.54 -10.34 10.89
N THR A 118 3.85 -9.56 11.71
CA THR A 118 2.44 -9.80 12.08
C THR A 118 1.51 -8.86 11.36
N VAL A 119 0.38 -9.37 10.86
CA VAL A 119 -0.67 -8.54 10.25
C VAL A 119 -1.26 -7.62 11.32
N LYS A 120 -1.10 -6.31 11.16
CA LYS A 120 -1.75 -5.31 12.02
C LYS A 120 -3.13 -4.98 11.49
N ARG A 121 -4.14 -5.10 12.34
CA ARG A 121 -5.52 -4.71 12.00
C ARG A 121 -5.67 -3.20 12.14
N VAL A 122 -6.22 -2.54 11.13
CA VAL A 122 -6.65 -1.15 11.25
C VAL A 122 -7.99 -1.16 12.00
N PRO A 123 -8.10 -0.54 13.18
CA PRO A 123 -9.38 -0.50 13.91
C PRO A 123 -10.40 0.28 13.09
N LEU A 124 -11.64 -0.22 13.01
CA LEU A 124 -12.71 0.50 12.34
C LEU A 124 -13.14 1.69 13.20
N PRO A 125 -13.24 2.90 12.64
CA PRO A 125 -13.82 4.03 13.36
C PRO A 125 -15.31 3.80 13.62
N GLU A 126 -15.84 4.38 14.70
CA GLU A 126 -17.25 4.25 15.11
C GLU A 126 -18.24 4.67 14.01
N ILE A 127 -17.85 5.60 13.13
CA ILE A 127 -18.66 6.03 11.97
C ILE A 127 -18.87 4.88 10.96
N LEU A 128 -17.95 3.91 10.90
CA LEU A 128 -17.95 2.78 9.98
C LEU A 128 -18.22 1.45 10.68
N SER A 129 -18.50 1.44 12.00
CA SER A 129 -18.63 0.20 12.75
C SER A 129 -19.91 -0.58 12.44
N GLY A 130 -20.89 0.05 11.77
CA GLY A 130 -22.22 -0.53 11.56
C GLY A 130 -22.97 -0.66 12.88
N SER A 131 -24.25 -0.29 12.91
CA SER A 131 -25.14 -0.58 14.04
C SER A 131 -25.71 -1.98 13.93
#